data_AF-A0A366AXJ9-F1
#
_entry.id   AF-A0A366AXJ9-F1
#
_cell.length_a   1.000
_cell.length_b   1.000
_cell.length_c   1.000
_cell.angle_alpha   90.00
_cell.angle_beta   90.00
_cell.angle_gamma   90.00
#
_symmetry.space_group_name_H-M   'P 1'
#
loop_
_entity.id
_entity.type
_entity.pdbx_description
1 polymer ?
#
loop_
_entity_poly.entity_id
_entity_poly.type
_entity_poly.pdbx_seq_one_letter_code
_entity_poly.pdbx_strand_id
1 'polypeptide(L)'
;MNRHLNLFHFYNESPSLEFLENNLSRAFSLTLLNSSIFFNEFVKSIISEDDYNYLFSTYSKDSSFFDIDLQIDTAQIGNESYKKVYAVALTSNKRIDLSDFFEQKLYSGKNITDIIITIKDIVLIIEVKKNGEDCKRQLFNQVHPFIKRKSEGIDVEPICITWHKIVTLMEKVHNLEKVTSFGSSFLRDFLKLAEIKRPNWFQPKPFNSLRFSTKWGSPEHHHLMQRMKQALSNCKEYSLLDYSDRLGLAVPFNWASEIIPYFHHYEREEIKDYIGFYIWPGNTKTQGYHIYNKPMDWMNESTISIDEKIYELDILYNIKICHFNKYLTGLNYGLTDLNINTHTKDNFYNKSGKWNINSWQDFEFFMDEHFKPEYNWREKCRWNDFIINTDRTYFTMSLGFEVCALIPYKEFCDIDRKEDDVIKVADKIDHIVAAFKKMII
;
A
#
# COMPACT_ATOMS: atom_id res chain seq x y z
N MET A 1 -24.23 1.59 0.92
CA MET A 1 -24.08 2.93 1.52
C MET A 1 -24.97 3.86 0.72
N ASN A 2 -25.88 4.57 1.38
CA ASN A 2 -26.67 5.59 0.69
C ASN A 2 -25.70 6.73 0.32
N ARG A 3 -25.43 6.94 -0.97
CA ARG A 3 -24.47 7.96 -1.45
C ARG A 3 -24.89 9.38 -1.07
N HIS A 4 -26.14 9.55 -0.62
CA HIS A 4 -26.73 10.83 -0.24
C HIS A 4 -26.44 11.26 1.22
N LEU A 5 -25.79 10.42 2.03
CA LEU A 5 -25.44 10.71 3.44
C LEU A 5 -23.95 10.44 3.72
N ASN A 6 -23.06 10.93 2.87
CA ASN A 6 -21.61 10.73 3.03
C ASN A 6 -21.03 11.81 3.96
N LEU A 7 -20.57 11.40 5.16
CA LEU A 7 -19.94 12.29 6.15
C LEU A 7 -18.68 13.01 5.65
N PHE A 8 -18.03 12.52 4.59
CA PHE A 8 -16.82 13.11 4.02
C PHE A 8 -17.05 13.94 2.76
N HIS A 9 -18.24 13.87 2.16
CA HIS A 9 -18.57 14.62 0.94
C HIS A 9 -20.06 14.95 0.90
N PHE A 10 -20.41 16.23 1.00
CA PHE A 10 -21.76 16.67 0.67
C PHE A 10 -21.99 16.64 -0.84
N TYR A 11 -23.24 16.48 -1.26
CA TYR A 11 -23.61 16.61 -2.66
C TYR A 11 -23.26 18.05 -3.11
N ASN A 12 -22.51 18.19 -4.22
CA ASN A 12 -22.17 19.44 -4.91
C ASN A 12 -20.87 20.19 -4.51
N GLU A 13 -19.83 19.50 -4.04
CA GLU A 13 -18.61 20.16 -3.52
C GLU A 13 -17.44 20.36 -4.52
N SER A 14 -16.69 21.44 -4.31
CA SER A 14 -15.43 21.76 -5.00
C SER A 14 -14.30 20.80 -4.59
N PRO A 15 -13.47 20.31 -5.53
CA PRO A 15 -12.38 19.36 -5.25
C PRO A 15 -11.14 19.99 -4.60
N SER A 16 -11.18 21.27 -4.23
CA SER A 16 -10.02 21.95 -3.62
C SER A 16 -9.57 21.32 -2.30
N LEU A 17 -8.26 21.36 -2.04
CA LEU A 17 -7.61 20.69 -0.91
C LEU A 17 -8.16 21.13 0.46
N GLU A 18 -8.46 22.41 0.60
CA GLU A 18 -8.99 23.04 1.82
C GLU A 18 -10.39 22.49 2.18
N PHE A 19 -11.29 22.36 1.20
CA PHE A 19 -12.63 21.81 1.43
C PHE A 19 -12.59 20.34 1.85
N LEU A 20 -11.69 19.56 1.24
CA LEU A 20 -11.49 18.17 1.63
C LEU A 20 -10.94 18.04 3.07
N GLU A 21 -10.22 19.04 3.57
CA GLU A 21 -9.62 19.06 4.92
C GLU A 21 -10.71 19.31 5.95
N ASN A 22 -11.49 20.36 5.71
CA ASN A 22 -12.65 20.72 6.50
C ASN A 22 -13.64 19.56 6.64
N ASN A 23 -13.86 18.78 5.58
CA ASN A 23 -14.76 17.62 5.64
C ASN A 23 -14.18 16.45 6.45
N LEU A 24 -12.86 16.24 6.41
CA LEU A 24 -12.20 15.25 7.26
C LEU A 24 -12.31 15.65 8.73
N SER A 25 -12.03 16.93 9.05
CA SER A 25 -12.17 17.48 10.40
C SER A 25 -13.62 17.35 10.90
N ARG A 26 -14.61 17.68 10.06
CA ARG A 26 -16.05 17.48 10.35
C ARG A 26 -16.40 16.02 10.63
N ALA A 27 -16.01 15.10 9.73
CA ALA A 27 -16.32 13.68 9.88
C ALA A 27 -15.67 13.10 11.15
N PHE A 28 -14.45 13.54 11.47
CA PHE A 28 -13.74 13.15 12.67
C PHE A 28 -14.43 13.67 13.93
N SER A 29 -14.78 14.96 13.99
CA SER A 29 -15.52 15.57 15.11
C SER A 29 -16.89 14.92 15.33
N LEU A 30 -17.65 14.63 14.26
CA LEU A 30 -18.91 13.89 14.38
C LEU A 30 -18.71 12.48 14.93
N THR A 31 -17.60 11.82 14.58
CA THR A 31 -17.26 10.50 15.12
C THR A 31 -16.95 10.57 16.61
N LEU A 32 -16.21 11.59 17.06
CA LEU A 32 -15.95 11.84 18.48
C LEU A 32 -17.25 12.10 19.26
N LEU A 33 -18.15 12.93 18.74
CA LEU A 33 -19.45 13.22 19.37
C LEU A 33 -20.35 11.97 19.50
N ASN A 34 -20.24 11.01 18.58
CA ASN A 34 -21.15 9.86 18.48
C ASN A 34 -20.52 8.52 18.87
N SER A 35 -19.29 8.50 19.40
CA SER A 35 -18.67 7.30 19.99
C SER A 35 -17.95 7.71 21.27
N SER A 36 -18.63 7.57 22.41
CA SER A 36 -18.12 7.98 23.72
C SER A 36 -16.87 7.20 24.14
N ILE A 37 -16.80 5.91 23.80
CA ILE A 37 -15.62 5.07 24.04
C ILE A 37 -14.44 5.57 23.21
N PHE A 38 -14.66 5.87 21.92
CA PHE A 38 -13.60 6.42 21.07
C PHE A 38 -13.15 7.80 21.54
N PHE A 39 -14.09 8.67 21.90
CA PHE A 39 -13.79 9.98 22.47
C PHE A 39 -12.90 9.87 23.71
N ASN A 40 -13.24 8.97 24.64
CA ASN A 40 -12.45 8.74 25.84
C ASN A 40 -11.01 8.29 25.51
N GLU A 41 -10.86 7.28 24.65
CA GLU A 41 -9.55 6.76 24.26
C GLU A 41 -8.73 7.80 23.48
N PHE A 42 -9.39 8.63 22.66
CA PHE A 42 -8.77 9.72 21.93
C PHE A 42 -8.21 10.78 22.89
N VAL A 43 -9.03 11.30 23.81
CA VAL A 43 -8.61 12.31 24.79
C VAL A 43 -7.46 11.79 25.64
N LYS A 44 -7.58 10.56 26.17
CA LYS A 44 -6.53 9.89 26.95
C LYS A 44 -5.20 9.73 26.18
N SER A 45 -5.25 9.65 24.86
CA SER A 45 -4.06 9.52 24.02
C SER A 45 -3.28 10.83 23.79
N ILE A 46 -3.87 11.96 24.19
CA ILE A 46 -3.35 13.32 24.03
C ILE A 46 -2.96 13.91 25.37
N ILE A 47 -3.85 13.92 26.35
CA ILE A 47 -3.60 14.65 27.60
C ILE A 47 -2.78 13.83 28.61
N SER A 48 -2.16 14.52 29.57
CA SER A 48 -1.44 13.88 30.70
C SER A 48 -2.39 13.05 31.59
N GLU A 49 -1.84 12.08 32.33
CA GLU A 49 -2.63 11.24 33.24
C GLU A 49 -3.29 12.07 34.36
N ASP A 50 -2.57 13.06 34.90
CA ASP A 50 -3.10 13.97 35.92
C ASP A 50 -4.27 14.81 35.39
N ASP A 51 -4.15 15.35 34.18
CA ASP A 51 -5.24 16.11 33.55
C ASP A 51 -6.42 15.21 33.21
N TYR A 52 -6.18 13.98 32.73
CA TYR A 52 -7.24 13.01 32.47
C TYR A 52 -8.03 12.68 33.75
N ASN A 53 -7.32 12.40 34.85
CA ASN A 53 -7.95 12.15 36.14
C ASN A 53 -8.74 13.39 36.60
N TYR A 54 -8.17 14.59 36.50
CA TYR A 54 -8.87 15.84 36.84
C TYR A 54 -10.17 16.06 36.03
N LEU A 55 -10.17 15.72 34.74
CA LEU A 55 -11.35 15.85 33.89
C LEU A 55 -12.45 14.84 34.25
N PHE A 56 -12.10 13.58 34.55
CA PHE A 56 -13.07 12.48 34.60
C PHE A 56 -13.24 11.77 35.96
N SER A 57 -12.47 12.10 37.00
CA SER A 57 -12.58 11.47 38.32
C SER A 57 -13.84 11.89 39.08
N THR A 58 -14.35 13.08 38.81
CA THR A 58 -15.44 13.71 39.57
C THR A 58 -16.42 14.37 38.63
N TYR A 59 -17.69 13.97 38.73
CA TYR A 59 -18.80 14.56 37.97
C TYR A 59 -19.46 15.67 38.77
N SER A 60 -19.59 16.86 38.18
CA SER A 60 -20.38 17.97 38.72
C SER A 60 -21.29 18.49 37.61
N LYS A 61 -22.58 18.60 37.90
CA LYS A 61 -23.61 18.96 36.91
C LYS A 61 -23.44 20.40 36.38
N ASP A 62 -22.87 21.28 37.21
CA ASP A 62 -22.65 22.69 36.90
C ASP A 62 -21.32 22.94 36.15
N SER A 63 -20.43 21.94 36.10
CA SER A 63 -19.12 22.02 35.42
C SER A 63 -18.93 20.96 34.34
N SER A 64 -19.97 20.18 34.01
CA SER A 64 -19.94 19.16 32.96
C SER A 64 -20.21 19.78 31.60
N PHE A 65 -19.25 20.57 31.12
CA PHE A 65 -19.26 21.12 29.77
C PHE A 65 -18.18 20.42 28.93
N PHE A 66 -18.62 19.84 27.82
CA PHE A 66 -17.76 19.41 26.73
C PHE A 66 -18.34 19.95 25.45
N ASP A 67 -17.48 20.50 24.59
CA ASP A 67 -17.86 21.00 23.29
C ASP A 67 -16.83 20.64 22.23
N ILE A 68 -17.30 20.45 21.00
CA ILE A 68 -16.45 20.30 19.82
C ILE A 68 -16.88 21.32 18.77
N ASP A 69 -15.99 22.28 18.54
CA ASP A 69 -16.16 23.30 17.52
C ASP A 69 -15.21 23.10 16.35
N LEU A 70 -15.54 23.74 15.23
CA LEU A 70 -14.78 23.70 13.98
C LEU A 70 -14.58 25.12 13.47
N GLN A 71 -13.42 25.40 12.89
CA GLN A 71 -13.16 26.65 12.17
C GLN A 71 -13.30 27.91 13.05
N ILE A 72 -12.88 27.81 14.32
CA ILE A 72 -12.90 28.92 15.27
C ILE A 72 -11.62 29.74 15.15
N ASP A 73 -11.78 31.07 15.14
CA ASP A 73 -10.68 32.03 15.24
C ASP A 73 -10.25 32.16 16.71
N THR A 74 -9.07 31.64 17.05
CA THR A 74 -8.61 31.60 18.45
C THR A 74 -8.35 32.97 19.05
N ALA A 75 -8.25 34.02 18.23
CA ALA A 75 -8.20 35.39 18.74
C ALA A 75 -9.49 35.80 19.48
N GLN A 76 -10.63 35.16 19.19
CA GLN A 76 -11.93 35.48 19.80
C GLN A 76 -12.11 34.81 21.18
N ILE A 77 -11.59 33.60 21.34
CA ILE A 77 -11.67 32.82 22.59
C ILE A 77 -10.41 32.94 23.45
N GLY A 78 -9.38 33.64 22.94
CA GLY A 78 -8.09 33.79 23.60
C GLY A 78 -8.12 34.57 24.92
N ASN A 79 -9.28 35.11 25.33
CA ASN A 79 -9.50 35.80 26.60
C ASN A 79 -10.21 34.95 27.67
N GLU A 80 -10.65 33.74 27.32
CA GLU A 80 -11.31 32.83 28.26
C GLU A 80 -10.32 32.26 29.28
N SER A 81 -10.81 31.86 30.46
CA SER A 81 -9.95 31.37 31.55
C SER A 81 -9.72 29.86 31.41
N TYR A 82 -8.63 29.50 30.74
CA TYR A 82 -8.17 28.11 30.61
C TYR A 82 -6.96 27.85 31.51
N LYS A 83 -6.91 26.68 32.14
CA LYS A 83 -5.73 26.22 32.87
C LYS A 83 -4.67 25.70 31.91
N LYS A 84 -5.09 24.98 30.85
CA LYS A 84 -4.16 24.30 29.95
C LYS A 84 -4.70 24.21 28.53
N VAL A 85 -3.78 24.35 27.56
CA VAL A 85 -4.02 24.24 26.13
C VAL A 85 -3.11 23.15 25.56
N TYR A 86 -3.70 22.13 24.95
CA TYR A 86 -2.97 21.13 24.18
C TYR A 86 -2.97 21.54 22.70
N ALA A 87 -1.81 21.83 22.13
CA ALA A 87 -1.64 22.16 20.73
C ALA A 87 -1.35 20.88 19.94
N VAL A 88 -2.35 20.34 19.23
CA VAL A 88 -2.32 18.99 18.65
C VAL A 88 -2.11 19.06 17.14
N ALA A 89 -0.95 18.59 16.67
CA ALA A 89 -0.70 18.34 15.26
C ALA A 89 -1.21 16.92 14.89
N LEU A 90 -2.32 16.81 14.16
CA LEU A 90 -2.86 15.56 13.64
C LEU A 90 -2.50 15.39 12.16
N THR A 91 -1.52 14.54 11.86
CA THR A 91 -0.93 14.41 10.50
C THR A 91 -0.65 12.95 10.14
N SER A 92 -0.33 12.65 8.87
CA SER A 92 0.24 11.34 8.51
C SER A 92 1.76 11.25 8.73
N ASN A 93 2.42 12.37 9.06
CA ASN A 93 3.86 12.40 9.29
C ASN A 93 4.24 11.85 10.67
N LYS A 94 4.99 10.74 10.70
CA LYS A 94 5.48 10.10 11.94
C LYS A 94 6.70 10.80 12.57
N ARG A 95 7.22 11.87 11.95
CA ARG A 95 8.51 12.50 12.28
C ARG A 95 8.43 14.01 12.49
N ILE A 96 7.25 14.56 12.82
CA ILE A 96 7.20 15.98 13.20
C ILE A 96 7.94 16.15 14.51
N ASP A 97 9.07 16.85 14.45
CA ASP A 97 9.83 17.27 15.62
C ASP A 97 9.26 18.58 16.15
N LEU A 98 8.77 18.56 17.40
CA LEU A 98 8.16 19.71 18.06
C LEU A 98 9.14 20.44 18.99
N SER A 99 10.43 20.09 19.01
CA SER A 99 11.42 20.72 19.89
C SER A 99 11.54 22.23 19.68
N ASP A 100 11.36 22.70 18.45
CA ASP A 100 11.42 24.10 18.03
C ASP A 100 10.03 24.78 17.97
N PHE A 101 9.00 24.16 18.55
CA PHE A 101 7.62 24.64 18.41
C PHE A 101 7.42 26.07 18.95
N PHE A 102 8.10 26.43 20.05
CA PHE A 102 8.01 27.78 20.62
C PHE A 102 8.91 28.81 19.92
N GLU A 103 9.76 28.38 18.99
CA GLU A 103 10.67 29.23 18.21
C GLU A 103 10.10 29.63 16.85
N GLN A 104 8.89 29.18 16.53
CA GLN A 104 8.23 29.43 15.25
C GLN A 104 7.95 30.93 15.06
N LYS A 105 8.08 31.39 13.82
CA LYS A 105 7.78 32.79 13.45
C LYS A 105 6.29 32.98 13.22
N LEU A 106 5.75 34.03 13.81
CA LEU A 106 4.40 34.52 13.54
C LEU A 106 4.26 34.99 12.10
N TYR A 107 3.09 34.79 11.51
CA TYR A 107 2.71 35.40 10.23
C TYR A 107 1.34 36.05 10.32
N SER A 108 1.09 37.03 9.45
CA SER A 108 -0.17 37.74 9.37
C SER A 108 -1.23 36.87 8.70
N GLY A 109 -2.23 36.43 9.46
CA GLY A 109 -3.37 35.64 9.00
C GLY A 109 -4.40 35.48 10.11
N LYS A 110 -5.60 34.99 9.77
CA LYS A 110 -6.57 34.58 10.80
C LYS A 110 -6.10 33.27 11.45
N ASN A 111 -6.34 33.14 12.75
CA ASN A 111 -5.96 31.97 13.53
C ASN A 111 -7.11 30.95 13.57
N ILE A 112 -7.59 30.55 12.40
CA ILE A 112 -8.70 29.61 12.27
C ILE A 112 -8.17 28.19 12.47
N THR A 113 -8.79 27.47 13.40
CA THR A 113 -8.46 26.08 13.77
C THR A 113 -9.29 25.08 13.00
N ASP A 114 -8.78 23.86 12.79
CA ASP A 114 -9.60 22.81 12.19
C ASP A 114 -10.61 22.26 13.20
N ILE A 115 -10.17 21.94 14.41
CA ILE A 115 -11.01 21.42 15.49
C ILE A 115 -10.58 22.04 16.83
N ILE A 116 -11.56 22.43 17.64
CA ILE A 116 -11.37 22.77 19.04
C ILE A 116 -12.20 21.81 19.89
N ILE A 117 -11.59 21.27 20.93
CA ILE A 117 -12.29 20.47 21.94
C ILE A 117 -12.09 21.13 23.29
N THR A 118 -13.18 21.55 23.94
CA THR A 118 -13.13 22.13 25.27
C THR A 118 -13.75 21.16 26.27
N ILE A 119 -13.04 20.84 27.36
CA ILE A 119 -13.52 20.02 28.46
C ILE A 119 -13.14 20.73 29.78
N LYS A 120 -14.13 21.23 30.51
CA LYS A 120 -13.89 22.12 31.67
C LYS A 120 -12.98 23.30 31.26
N ASP A 121 -11.86 23.48 31.94
CA ASP A 121 -10.83 24.50 31.74
C ASP A 121 -9.60 23.99 30.96
N ILE A 122 -9.73 22.85 30.28
CA ILE A 122 -8.71 22.32 29.34
C ILE A 122 -9.26 22.39 27.92
N VAL A 123 -8.44 22.91 27.00
CA VAL A 123 -8.77 23.01 25.57
C VAL A 123 -7.73 22.29 24.72
N LEU A 124 -8.19 21.54 23.71
CA LEU A 124 -7.35 20.93 22.69
C LEU A 124 -7.58 21.70 21.39
N ILE A 125 -6.53 22.31 20.87
CA ILE A 125 -6.52 22.99 19.57
C ILE A 125 -5.85 22.06 18.58
N ILE A 126 -6.61 21.55 17.61
CA ILE A 126 -6.16 20.51 16.70
C ILE A 126 -6.07 21.07 15.29
N GLU A 127 -4.88 20.90 14.70
CA GLU A 127 -4.62 21.19 13.29
C GLU A 127 -4.48 19.87 12.52
N VAL A 128 -5.31 19.69 11.50
CA VAL A 128 -5.52 18.43 10.80
C VAL A 128 -4.90 18.47 9.42
N LYS A 129 -3.86 17.67 9.19
CA LYS A 129 -3.29 17.43 7.87
C LYS A 129 -3.57 16.03 7.38
N LYS A 130 -3.97 15.93 6.11
CA LYS A 130 -4.28 14.64 5.48
C LYS A 130 -3.03 13.83 5.22
N ASN A 131 -1.98 14.47 4.71
CA ASN A 131 -0.75 13.81 4.31
C ASN A 131 0.34 14.12 5.34
N GLY A 132 1.60 14.12 4.91
CA GLY A 132 2.75 14.33 5.77
C GLY A 132 3.14 15.80 5.94
N GLU A 133 2.24 16.75 5.64
CA GLU A 133 2.55 18.18 5.74
C GLU A 133 2.95 18.57 7.17
N ASP A 134 3.94 19.46 7.28
CA ASP A 134 4.34 20.07 8.55
C ASP A 134 3.42 21.25 8.87
N CYS A 135 2.59 21.10 9.89
CA CYS A 135 1.66 22.13 10.34
C CYS A 135 2.14 22.93 11.56
N LYS A 136 3.39 22.75 12.03
CA LYS A 136 3.90 23.37 13.27
C LYS A 136 3.69 24.87 13.32
N ARG A 137 4.07 25.57 12.25
CA ARG A 137 3.96 27.04 12.20
C ARG A 137 2.52 27.52 12.21
N GLN A 138 1.62 26.80 11.55
CA GLN A 138 0.19 27.13 11.55
C GLN A 138 -0.42 26.90 12.94
N LEU A 139 -0.13 25.75 13.54
CA LEU A 139 -0.56 25.41 14.89
C LEU A 139 -0.02 26.39 15.93
N PHE A 140 1.26 26.78 15.83
CA PHE A 140 1.86 27.79 16.70
C PHE A 140 1.10 29.12 16.64
N ASN A 141 0.75 29.60 15.45
CA ASN A 141 -0.03 30.82 15.31
C ASN A 141 -1.41 30.71 15.96
N GLN A 142 -2.08 29.56 15.79
CA GLN A 142 -3.39 29.31 16.39
C GLN A 142 -3.33 29.33 17.92
N VAL A 143 -2.28 28.80 18.54
CA VAL A 143 -2.16 28.77 20.01
C VAL A 143 -1.45 30.00 20.59
N HIS A 144 -0.90 30.87 19.75
CA HIS A 144 -0.17 32.06 20.17
C HIS A 144 -0.94 33.00 21.13
N PRO A 145 -2.27 33.24 20.97
CA PRO A 145 -3.04 34.03 21.94
C PRO A 145 -2.93 33.51 23.38
N PHE A 146 -2.85 32.19 23.57
CA PHE A 146 -2.73 31.54 24.87
C PHE A 146 -1.29 31.58 25.40
N ILE A 147 -0.29 31.42 24.52
CA ILE A 147 1.13 31.51 24.89
C ILE A 147 1.45 32.87 25.52
N LYS A 148 0.87 33.96 25.01
CA LYS A 148 1.07 35.31 25.57
C LYS A 148 0.56 35.45 27.02
N ARG A 149 -0.37 34.59 27.42
CA ARG A 149 -1.03 34.60 28.72
C ARG A 149 -0.42 33.59 29.69
N LYS A 150 0.80 33.11 29.42
CA LYS A 150 1.53 32.22 30.35
C LYS A 150 1.68 32.81 31.74
N SER A 151 1.82 34.14 31.86
CA SER A 151 1.86 34.84 33.16
C SER A 151 0.54 34.77 33.95
N GLU A 152 -0.57 34.46 33.28
CA GLU A 152 -1.88 34.24 33.90
C GLU A 152 -2.07 32.77 34.34
N GLY A 153 -1.04 31.93 34.20
CA GLY A 153 -1.06 30.52 34.60
C GLY A 153 -1.50 29.55 33.52
N ILE A 154 -1.70 30.01 32.27
CA ILE A 154 -2.06 29.15 31.14
C ILE A 154 -0.83 28.38 30.65
N ASP A 155 -0.87 27.06 30.73
CA ASP A 155 0.16 26.20 30.17
C ASP A 155 -0.21 25.74 28.75
N VAL A 156 0.78 25.69 27.85
CA VAL A 156 0.58 25.26 26.46
C VAL A 156 1.51 24.10 26.17
N GLU A 157 0.96 22.95 25.77
CA GLU A 157 1.71 21.72 25.52
C GLU A 157 1.53 21.26 24.07
N PRO A 158 2.58 21.30 23.22
CA PRO A 158 2.50 20.82 21.85
C PRO A 158 2.63 19.30 21.77
N ILE A 159 1.73 18.66 21.02
CA ILE A 159 1.65 17.20 20.86
C ILE A 159 1.50 16.85 19.38
N CYS A 160 2.21 15.82 18.93
CA CYS A 160 2.01 15.23 17.62
C CYS A 160 1.30 13.88 17.77
N ILE A 161 0.19 13.72 17.06
CA ILE A 161 -0.51 12.45 16.93
C ILE A 161 -0.70 12.12 15.45
N THR A 162 -0.58 10.85 15.09
CA THR A 162 -0.67 10.45 13.69
C THR A 162 -2.03 9.85 13.37
N TRP A 163 -2.50 10.02 12.13
CA TRP A 163 -3.69 9.29 11.62
C TRP A 163 -3.57 7.79 11.83
N HIS A 164 -2.34 7.28 11.77
CA HIS A 164 -2.02 5.90 12.10
C HIS A 164 -2.41 5.50 13.53
N LYS A 165 -1.99 6.30 14.53
CA LYS A 165 -2.36 6.09 15.93
C LYS A 165 -3.87 6.23 16.14
N ILE A 166 -4.50 7.21 15.48
CA ILE A 166 -5.95 7.43 15.53
C ILE A 166 -6.74 6.24 14.98
N VAL A 167 -6.44 5.79 13.76
CA VAL A 167 -7.13 4.65 13.14
C VAL A 167 -6.92 3.38 13.96
N THR A 168 -5.73 3.17 14.52
CA THR A 168 -5.46 2.03 15.42
C THR A 168 -6.36 2.07 16.67
N LEU A 169 -6.53 3.25 17.28
CA LEU A 169 -7.46 3.44 18.40
C LEU A 169 -8.90 3.19 17.97
N MET A 170 -9.33 3.75 16.84
CA MET A 170 -10.66 3.51 16.28
C MET A 170 -10.93 2.03 16.03
N GLU A 171 -9.98 1.27 15.46
CA GLU A 171 -10.12 -0.17 15.22
C GLU A 171 -10.24 -0.96 16.53
N LYS A 172 -9.43 -0.62 17.54
CA LYS A 172 -9.53 -1.23 18.88
C LYS A 172 -10.90 -0.99 19.50
N VAL A 173 -11.39 0.24 19.47
CA VAL A 173 -12.72 0.59 19.99
C VAL A 173 -13.81 -0.10 19.19
N HIS A 174 -13.73 -0.10 17.85
CA HIS A 174 -14.70 -0.78 16.99
C HIS A 174 -14.75 -2.29 17.23
N ASN A 175 -13.61 -2.92 17.51
CA ASN A 175 -13.55 -4.35 17.88
C ASN A 175 -14.18 -4.60 19.25
N LEU A 176 -13.96 -3.72 20.24
CA LEU A 176 -14.64 -3.79 21.54
C LEU A 176 -16.16 -3.63 21.37
N GLU A 177 -16.60 -2.63 20.61
CA GLU A 177 -18.02 -2.38 20.31
C GLU A 177 -18.70 -3.58 19.61
N LYS A 178 -17.97 -4.31 18.76
CA LYS A 178 -18.45 -5.57 18.15
C LYS A 178 -18.68 -6.66 19.19
N VAL A 179 -17.78 -6.79 20.16
CA VAL A 179 -17.90 -7.79 21.23
C VAL A 179 -19.05 -7.44 22.19
N THR A 180 -19.24 -6.15 22.46
CA THR A 180 -20.26 -5.68 23.42
C THR A 180 -21.62 -5.37 22.79
N SER A 181 -21.76 -5.46 21.47
CA SER A 181 -22.98 -5.14 20.70
C SER A 181 -23.45 -3.67 20.80
N PHE A 182 -22.60 -2.75 21.27
CA PHE A 182 -22.85 -1.31 21.31
C PHE A 182 -22.04 -0.57 20.25
N GLY A 183 -22.37 -0.79 18.97
CA GLY A 183 -21.64 -0.22 17.84
C GLY A 183 -22.03 1.22 17.49
N SER A 184 -21.03 2.10 17.33
CA SER A 184 -21.24 3.41 16.71
C SER A 184 -21.23 3.29 15.19
N SER A 185 -22.35 3.66 14.54
CA SER A 185 -22.43 3.72 13.08
C SER A 185 -21.43 4.73 12.50
N PHE A 186 -21.18 5.84 13.20
CA PHE A 186 -20.21 6.86 12.81
C PHE A 186 -18.79 6.31 12.79
N LEU A 187 -18.36 5.65 13.86
CA LEU A 187 -17.03 5.03 13.93
C LEU A 187 -16.83 3.99 12.82
N ARG A 188 -17.81 3.10 12.65
CA ARG A 188 -17.77 2.07 11.61
C ARG A 188 -17.70 2.68 10.21
N ASP A 189 -18.51 3.69 9.93
CA ASP A 189 -18.59 4.28 8.60
C ASP A 189 -17.37 5.16 8.30
N PHE A 190 -16.80 5.83 9.32
CA PHE A 190 -15.51 6.52 9.23
C PHE A 190 -14.39 5.54 8.88
N LEU A 191 -14.26 4.43 9.62
CA LEU A 191 -13.26 3.40 9.36
C LEU A 191 -13.38 2.84 7.94
N LYS A 192 -14.58 2.45 7.51
CA LYS A 192 -14.82 1.93 6.16
C LYS A 192 -14.41 2.92 5.07
N LEU A 193 -14.72 4.20 5.24
CA LEU A 193 -14.37 5.17 4.22
C LEU A 193 -12.88 5.52 4.25
N ALA A 194 -12.29 5.66 5.44
CA ALA A 194 -10.86 5.86 5.60
C ALA A 194 -10.08 4.69 4.95
N GLU A 195 -10.55 3.46 5.12
CA GLU A 195 -9.95 2.25 4.52
C GLU A 195 -9.96 2.32 2.98
N ILE A 196 -11.03 2.86 2.37
CA ILE A 196 -11.12 3.04 0.92
C ILE A 196 -10.28 4.23 0.41
N LYS A 197 -10.33 5.36 1.12
CA LYS A 197 -9.78 6.65 0.64
C LYS A 197 -8.34 6.90 1.09
N ARG A 198 -7.94 6.32 2.22
CA ARG A 198 -6.68 6.55 2.94
C ARG A 198 -6.16 5.23 3.54
N PRO A 199 -5.99 4.18 2.71
CA PRO A 199 -5.58 2.88 3.23
C PRO A 199 -4.17 2.92 3.85
N ASN A 200 -3.34 3.91 3.53
CA ASN A 200 -2.03 4.14 4.14
C ASN A 200 -2.08 4.55 5.63
N TRP A 201 -3.26 4.89 6.17
CA TRP A 201 -3.43 5.15 7.59
C TRP A 201 -3.49 3.86 8.43
N PHE A 202 -3.90 2.75 7.82
CA PHE A 202 -4.10 1.47 8.50
C PHE A 202 -2.76 0.71 8.61
N GLN A 203 -2.57 -0.02 9.71
CA GLN A 203 -1.52 -1.04 9.72
C GLN A 203 -1.95 -2.17 8.78
N PRO A 204 -1.06 -2.68 7.91
CA PRO A 204 -1.31 -3.92 7.19
C PRO A 204 -1.52 -5.05 8.21
N LYS A 205 -2.71 -5.65 8.20
CA LYS A 205 -3.05 -6.74 9.12
C LYS A 205 -2.30 -8.02 8.71
N PRO A 206 -2.01 -8.93 9.65
CA PRO A 206 -1.35 -10.19 9.32
C PRO A 206 -2.21 -11.03 8.37
N PHE A 207 -1.58 -11.82 7.50
CA PHE A 207 -2.26 -12.62 6.47
C PHE A 207 -3.35 -13.53 7.06
N ASN A 208 -3.17 -14.06 8.27
CA ASN A 208 -4.18 -14.92 8.92
C ASN A 208 -5.53 -14.24 9.17
N SER A 209 -5.55 -12.91 9.21
CA SER A 209 -6.72 -12.08 9.47
C SER A 209 -7.31 -11.44 8.20
N LEU A 210 -6.60 -11.57 7.08
CA LEU A 210 -6.99 -11.02 5.80
C LEU A 210 -7.83 -12.01 5.00
N ARG A 211 -8.93 -11.53 4.43
CA ARG A 211 -9.73 -12.30 3.49
C ARG A 211 -8.99 -12.37 2.15
N PHE A 212 -8.82 -13.57 1.62
CA PHE A 212 -8.21 -13.78 0.31
C PHE A 212 -9.06 -13.15 -0.81
N SER A 213 -8.40 -12.48 -1.77
CA SER A 213 -9.06 -11.86 -2.93
C SER A 213 -8.06 -11.63 -4.06
N THR A 214 -8.41 -12.12 -5.25
CA THR A 214 -7.69 -11.86 -6.51
C THR A 214 -8.28 -10.65 -7.26
N LYS A 215 -9.36 -10.06 -6.76
CA LYS A 215 -10.07 -8.97 -7.45
C LYS A 215 -9.31 -7.66 -7.29
N TRP A 216 -8.57 -7.28 -8.33
CA TRP A 216 -7.83 -6.01 -8.36
C TRP A 216 -8.74 -4.81 -8.07
N GLY A 217 -8.25 -3.91 -7.21
CA GLY A 217 -8.99 -2.73 -6.75
C GLY A 217 -10.03 -2.97 -5.63
N SER A 218 -10.23 -4.22 -5.17
CA SER A 218 -11.07 -4.48 -3.99
C SER A 218 -10.32 -4.11 -2.69
N PRO A 219 -11.02 -3.71 -1.61
CA PRO A 219 -10.38 -3.45 -0.31
C PRO A 219 -9.57 -4.65 0.22
N GLU A 220 -10.10 -5.86 0.04
CA GLU A 220 -9.43 -7.09 0.48
C GLU A 220 -8.11 -7.31 -0.27
N HIS A 221 -8.13 -7.17 -1.60
CA HIS A 221 -6.92 -7.27 -2.42
C HIS A 221 -5.92 -6.16 -2.05
N HIS A 222 -6.41 -4.96 -1.76
CA HIS A 222 -5.55 -3.86 -1.31
C HIS A 222 -4.80 -4.20 -0.02
N HIS A 223 -5.47 -4.75 1.00
CA HIS A 223 -4.81 -5.13 2.25
C HIS A 223 -3.81 -6.27 2.08
N LEU A 224 -4.11 -7.26 1.23
CA LEU A 224 -3.17 -8.32 0.86
C LEU A 224 -1.90 -7.73 0.25
N MET A 225 -2.05 -6.81 -0.70
CA MET A 225 -0.93 -6.12 -1.34
C MET A 225 -0.14 -5.24 -0.36
N GLN A 226 -0.81 -4.58 0.59
CA GLN A 226 -0.13 -3.81 1.64
C GLN A 226 0.71 -4.70 2.56
N ARG A 227 0.15 -5.83 3.02
CA ARG A 227 0.88 -6.77 3.88
C ARG A 227 2.04 -7.42 3.13
N MET A 228 1.82 -7.80 1.87
CA MET A 228 2.88 -8.29 0.99
C MET A 228 3.99 -7.23 0.81
N LYS A 229 3.64 -5.96 0.58
CA LYS A 229 4.64 -4.88 0.48
C LYS A 229 5.47 -4.74 1.74
N GLN A 230 4.83 -4.85 2.91
CA GLN A 230 5.53 -4.83 4.19
C GLN A 230 6.52 -6.01 4.30
N ALA A 231 6.10 -7.22 3.92
CA ALA A 231 6.98 -8.38 3.90
C ALA A 231 8.18 -8.20 2.95
N LEU A 232 7.94 -7.77 1.70
CA LEU A 232 8.99 -7.53 0.72
C LEU A 232 9.98 -6.45 1.18
N SER A 233 9.49 -5.42 1.87
CA SER A 233 10.33 -4.33 2.41
C SER A 233 11.19 -4.77 3.61
N ASN A 234 10.91 -5.93 4.21
CA ASN A 234 11.67 -6.53 5.30
C ASN A 234 12.56 -7.70 4.86
N CYS A 235 12.62 -8.02 3.56
CA CYS A 235 13.55 -9.00 3.01
C CYS A 235 15.00 -8.51 3.23
N LYS A 236 15.92 -9.43 3.55
CA LYS A 236 17.28 -9.08 4.00
C LYS A 236 18.24 -8.90 2.85
N GLU A 237 18.12 -9.75 1.83
CA GLU A 237 19.09 -9.82 0.73
C GLU A 237 18.68 -8.98 -0.49
N TYR A 238 17.40 -8.63 -0.61
CA TYR A 238 16.82 -8.04 -1.80
C TYR A 238 16.02 -6.79 -1.45
N SER A 239 16.11 -5.78 -2.33
CA SER A 239 15.37 -4.52 -2.16
C SER A 239 14.04 -4.57 -2.90
N LEU A 240 13.05 -3.86 -2.34
CA LEU A 240 11.81 -3.57 -3.06
C LEU A 240 12.12 -2.89 -4.40
N LEU A 241 11.34 -3.20 -5.44
CA LEU A 241 11.38 -2.45 -6.71
C LEU A 241 11.11 -0.97 -6.45
N ASP A 242 11.86 -0.11 -7.17
CA ASP A 242 11.89 1.34 -6.98
C ASP A 242 10.80 2.10 -7.76
N TYR A 243 10.15 1.41 -8.70
CA TYR A 243 9.07 1.96 -9.52
C TYR A 243 7.68 1.50 -9.04
N SER A 244 6.65 2.28 -9.37
CA SER A 244 5.32 2.16 -8.75
C SER A 244 4.30 1.29 -9.49
N ASP A 245 4.63 0.80 -10.68
CA ASP A 245 3.67 0.07 -11.55
C ASP A 245 3.40 -1.37 -11.07
N ARG A 246 4.32 -1.96 -10.29
CA ARG A 246 4.17 -3.30 -9.72
C ARG A 246 4.95 -3.46 -8.42
N LEU A 247 4.52 -4.43 -7.63
CA LEU A 247 5.10 -4.77 -6.35
C LEU A 247 6.01 -5.99 -6.51
N GLY A 248 7.26 -5.93 -6.06
CA GLY A 248 8.20 -7.06 -6.16
C GLY A 248 9.56 -6.73 -5.57
N LEU A 249 10.50 -7.65 -5.73
CA LEU A 249 11.91 -7.50 -5.34
C LEU A 249 12.78 -7.34 -6.58
N ALA A 250 13.80 -6.48 -6.49
CA ALA A 250 14.91 -6.46 -7.42
C ALA A 250 15.87 -7.60 -7.08
N VAL A 251 16.22 -8.42 -8.06
CA VAL A 251 17.21 -9.50 -7.89
C VAL A 251 18.40 -9.29 -8.83
N PRO A 252 19.64 -9.42 -8.35
CA PRO A 252 20.85 -9.21 -9.15
C PRO A 252 21.25 -10.51 -9.88
N PHE A 253 20.30 -11.25 -10.43
CA PHE A 253 20.62 -12.47 -11.15
C PHE A 253 20.96 -12.08 -12.58
N ASN A 254 22.16 -12.40 -13.06
CA ASN A 254 22.55 -12.01 -14.42
C ASN A 254 21.58 -12.50 -15.51
N TRP A 255 20.74 -13.50 -15.19
CA TRP A 255 19.68 -14.05 -16.02
C TRP A 255 18.26 -13.54 -15.69
N ALA A 256 18.01 -12.80 -14.60
CA ALA A 256 16.70 -12.22 -14.25
C ALA A 256 16.85 -11.01 -13.31
N SER A 257 15.96 -10.01 -13.43
CA SER A 257 16.10 -8.74 -12.69
C SER A 257 15.11 -8.56 -11.54
N GLU A 258 14.03 -9.34 -11.50
CA GLU A 258 12.93 -9.11 -10.56
C GLU A 258 12.18 -10.40 -10.21
N ILE A 259 11.59 -10.40 -9.01
CA ILE A 259 10.61 -11.38 -8.57
C ILE A 259 9.33 -10.66 -8.17
N ILE A 260 8.19 -11.14 -8.66
CA ILE A 260 6.89 -10.49 -8.48
C ILE A 260 5.88 -11.49 -7.91
N PRO A 261 5.31 -11.23 -6.71
CA PRO A 261 4.24 -12.05 -6.17
C PRO A 261 2.87 -11.66 -6.77
N TYR A 262 2.06 -12.66 -7.09
CA TYR A 262 0.65 -12.53 -7.46
C TYR A 262 -0.22 -13.47 -6.64
N PHE A 263 -1.47 -13.08 -6.40
CA PHE A 263 -2.46 -13.89 -5.68
C PHE A 263 -3.31 -14.66 -6.69
N HIS A 264 -3.39 -15.99 -6.53
CA HIS A 264 -4.11 -16.89 -7.43
C HIS A 264 -5.21 -17.65 -6.70
N HIS A 265 -6.34 -17.83 -7.39
CA HIS A 265 -7.47 -18.63 -6.93
C HIS A 265 -7.82 -19.68 -7.98
N TYR A 266 -7.79 -20.96 -7.60
CA TYR A 266 -8.16 -22.09 -8.46
C TYR A 266 -9.37 -22.80 -7.88
N GLU A 267 -10.51 -22.74 -8.58
CA GLU A 267 -11.79 -23.24 -8.04
C GLU A 267 -11.85 -24.76 -7.85
N ARG A 268 -11.07 -25.50 -8.66
CA ARG A 268 -11.15 -26.96 -8.82
C ARG A 268 -10.08 -27.75 -8.07
N GLU A 269 -9.26 -27.08 -7.29
CA GLU A 269 -8.18 -27.70 -6.53
C GLU A 269 -8.56 -27.93 -5.06
N GLU A 270 -7.87 -28.86 -4.40
CA GLU A 270 -8.02 -29.11 -2.97
C GLU A 270 -7.56 -27.88 -2.17
N ILE A 271 -6.43 -27.31 -2.57
CA ILE A 271 -5.95 -26.01 -2.10
C ILE A 271 -6.34 -24.99 -3.17
N LYS A 272 -7.09 -23.96 -2.78
CA LYS A 272 -7.65 -23.01 -3.77
C LYS A 272 -6.86 -21.72 -3.88
N ASP A 273 -6.23 -21.29 -2.79
CA ASP A 273 -5.63 -19.96 -2.67
C ASP A 273 -4.11 -20.08 -2.59
N TYR A 274 -3.41 -19.39 -3.50
CA TYR A 274 -1.96 -19.41 -3.60
C TYR A 274 -1.39 -18.00 -3.71
N ILE A 275 -0.12 -17.87 -3.31
CA ILE A 275 0.75 -16.79 -3.72
C ILE A 275 1.75 -17.37 -4.72
N GLY A 276 1.64 -16.93 -5.98
CA GLY A 276 2.57 -17.29 -7.04
C GLY A 276 3.73 -16.30 -7.07
N PHE A 277 4.97 -16.80 -7.02
CA PHE A 277 6.17 -15.98 -7.12
C PHE A 277 6.75 -16.13 -8.52
N TYR A 278 6.67 -15.07 -9.31
CA TYR A 278 7.06 -15.06 -10.71
C TYR A 278 8.46 -14.49 -10.88
N ILE A 279 9.25 -15.14 -11.72
CA ILE A 279 10.55 -14.67 -12.20
C ILE A 279 10.64 -14.90 -13.71
N TRP A 280 11.32 -14.00 -14.43
CA TRP A 280 11.48 -14.08 -15.87
C TRP A 280 12.95 -14.26 -16.30
N PRO A 281 13.47 -15.49 -16.31
CA PRO A 281 14.79 -15.79 -16.84
C PRO A 281 14.88 -15.44 -18.33
N GLY A 282 15.90 -14.70 -18.75
CA GLY A 282 16.12 -14.40 -20.17
C GLY A 282 15.16 -13.33 -20.73
N ASN A 283 14.55 -12.53 -19.85
CA ASN A 283 13.63 -11.44 -20.22
C ASN A 283 14.26 -10.42 -21.19
N THR A 284 15.58 -10.36 -21.29
CA THR A 284 16.36 -9.64 -22.31
C THR A 284 17.36 -10.57 -23.01
N LYS A 285 17.80 -10.21 -24.22
CA LYS A 285 18.85 -10.98 -24.92
C LYS A 285 20.13 -11.11 -24.08
N THR A 286 20.50 -10.04 -23.36
CA THR A 286 21.66 -10.05 -22.46
C THR A 286 21.50 -11.09 -21.36
N GLN A 287 20.36 -11.12 -20.69
CA GLN A 287 20.04 -12.15 -19.70
C GLN A 287 20.02 -13.56 -20.31
N GLY A 288 19.53 -13.69 -21.53
CA GLY A 288 19.51 -14.97 -22.25
C GLY A 288 20.90 -15.59 -22.43
N TYR A 289 21.97 -14.79 -22.60
CA TYR A 289 23.33 -15.34 -22.69
C TYR A 289 23.76 -16.08 -21.42
N HIS A 290 23.20 -15.75 -20.26
CA HIS A 290 23.48 -16.44 -19.00
C HIS A 290 22.72 -17.75 -18.84
N ILE A 291 21.70 -18.00 -19.69
CA ILE A 291 20.88 -19.21 -19.70
C ILE A 291 21.34 -20.15 -20.82
N TYR A 292 21.36 -19.68 -22.06
CA TYR A 292 21.64 -20.51 -23.25
C TYR A 292 23.10 -20.98 -23.38
N ASN A 293 23.99 -20.51 -22.50
CA ASN A 293 25.36 -21.00 -22.38
C ASN A 293 25.55 -22.12 -21.37
N LYS A 294 24.49 -22.49 -20.66
CA LYS A 294 24.47 -23.57 -19.67
C LYS A 294 23.50 -24.68 -20.11
N PRO A 295 23.59 -25.88 -19.52
CA PRO A 295 22.51 -26.87 -19.59
C PRO A 295 21.20 -26.26 -19.09
N MET A 296 20.10 -26.57 -19.78
CA MET A 296 18.77 -26.02 -19.48
C MET A 296 17.82 -27.11 -18.97
N ASP A 297 18.33 -28.12 -18.28
CA ASP A 297 17.55 -29.27 -17.80
C ASP A 297 16.44 -28.82 -16.82
N TRP A 298 16.67 -27.71 -16.11
CA TRP A 298 15.70 -27.07 -15.20
C TRP A 298 14.36 -26.71 -15.88
N MET A 299 14.33 -26.55 -17.21
CA MET A 299 13.09 -26.25 -17.94
C MET A 299 12.06 -27.40 -17.90
N ASN A 300 12.50 -28.61 -17.56
CA ASN A 300 11.63 -29.79 -17.48
C ASN A 300 11.15 -30.05 -16.05
N GLU A 301 11.57 -29.24 -15.08
CA GLU A 301 11.13 -29.36 -13.69
C GLU A 301 9.68 -28.89 -13.55
N SER A 302 8.89 -29.63 -12.78
CA SER A 302 7.52 -29.26 -12.39
C SER A 302 7.40 -28.96 -10.90
N THR A 303 8.51 -29.01 -10.17
CA THR A 303 8.53 -28.74 -8.72
C THR A 303 9.78 -27.97 -8.30
N ILE A 304 9.68 -27.29 -7.17
CA ILE A 304 10.80 -26.58 -6.53
C ILE A 304 10.84 -26.89 -5.03
N SER A 305 12.05 -27.14 -4.50
CA SER A 305 12.24 -27.38 -3.07
C SER A 305 12.58 -26.09 -2.32
N ILE A 306 11.78 -25.76 -1.32
CA ILE A 306 11.92 -24.56 -0.48
C ILE A 306 11.68 -24.98 0.98
N ASP A 307 12.65 -24.79 1.86
CA ASP A 307 12.58 -25.24 3.27
C ASP A 307 12.22 -26.72 3.45
N GLU A 308 12.85 -27.60 2.66
CA GLU A 308 12.59 -29.05 2.66
C GLU A 308 11.16 -29.45 2.24
N LYS A 309 10.32 -28.49 1.84
CA LYS A 309 9.01 -28.73 1.22
C LYS A 309 9.12 -28.63 -0.28
N ILE A 310 8.27 -29.38 -0.97
CA ILE A 310 8.18 -29.40 -2.42
C ILE A 310 6.93 -28.63 -2.82
N TYR A 311 7.09 -27.65 -3.71
CA TYR A 311 6.02 -26.83 -4.25
C TYR A 311 5.89 -27.04 -5.75
N GLU A 312 4.69 -26.81 -6.27
CA GLU A 312 4.43 -26.81 -7.70
C GLU A 312 5.17 -25.65 -8.37
N LEU A 313 5.71 -25.94 -9.54
CA LEU A 313 6.48 -25.02 -10.36
C LEU A 313 5.94 -25.04 -11.79
N ASP A 314 5.45 -23.88 -12.23
CA ASP A 314 5.06 -23.65 -13.62
C ASP A 314 6.22 -23.02 -14.38
N ILE A 315 6.60 -23.62 -15.50
CA ILE A 315 7.59 -23.09 -16.43
C ILE A 315 6.94 -22.95 -17.80
N LEU A 316 6.82 -21.71 -18.28
CA LEU A 316 6.37 -21.39 -19.63
C LEU A 316 7.49 -20.77 -20.43
N TYR A 317 7.51 -21.06 -21.74
CA TYR A 317 8.34 -20.32 -22.67
C TYR A 317 7.79 -18.91 -22.83
N ASN A 318 8.66 -17.92 -22.87
CA ASN A 318 8.31 -16.52 -23.06
C ASN A 318 9.02 -15.93 -24.27
N ILE A 319 8.25 -15.36 -25.20
CA ILE A 319 8.78 -14.44 -26.20
C ILE A 319 8.38 -13.03 -25.80
N LYS A 320 9.36 -12.14 -25.65
CA LYS A 320 9.11 -10.72 -25.36
C LYS A 320 9.56 -9.85 -26.52
N ILE A 321 8.68 -8.95 -26.93
CA ILE A 321 8.91 -8.01 -28.03
C ILE A 321 8.93 -6.58 -27.48
N CYS A 322 10.01 -5.85 -27.77
CA CYS A 322 10.26 -4.50 -27.29
C CYS A 322 10.64 -3.55 -28.43
N HIS A 323 10.45 -2.25 -28.20
CA HIS A 323 10.97 -1.18 -29.05
C HIS A 323 11.57 -0.07 -28.18
N PHE A 324 12.79 0.38 -28.47
CA PHE A 324 13.58 1.25 -27.59
C PHE A 324 13.58 0.80 -26.12
N ASN A 325 13.77 -0.51 -25.87
CA ASN A 325 13.73 -1.14 -24.54
C ASN A 325 12.41 -1.02 -23.77
N LYS A 326 11.34 -0.51 -24.41
CA LYS A 326 9.99 -0.54 -23.85
C LYS A 326 9.26 -1.78 -24.32
N TYR A 327 8.59 -2.47 -23.40
CA TYR A 327 7.73 -3.59 -23.71
C TYR A 327 6.61 -3.16 -24.68
N LEU A 328 6.39 -3.95 -25.73
CA LEU A 328 5.27 -3.79 -26.65
C LEU A 328 4.24 -4.90 -26.44
N THR A 329 4.70 -6.14 -26.58
CA THR A 329 3.86 -7.34 -26.52
C THR A 329 4.74 -8.57 -26.26
N GLY A 330 4.10 -9.72 -26.04
CA GLY A 330 4.78 -10.98 -25.79
C GLY A 330 3.85 -12.18 -25.87
N LEU A 331 4.42 -13.36 -25.67
CA LEU A 331 3.73 -14.65 -25.69
C LEU A 331 4.25 -15.51 -24.55
N ASN A 332 3.34 -16.11 -23.78
CA ASN A 332 3.62 -17.21 -22.86
C ASN A 332 2.97 -18.48 -23.39
N TYR A 333 3.73 -19.57 -23.51
CA TYR A 333 3.26 -20.81 -24.13
C TYR A 333 3.99 -22.04 -23.62
N GLY A 334 3.37 -23.20 -23.80
CA GLY A 334 3.96 -24.51 -23.48
C GLY A 334 4.45 -25.25 -24.73
N LEU A 335 5.07 -26.41 -24.51
CA LEU A 335 5.47 -27.31 -25.61
C LEU A 335 4.28 -27.75 -26.48
N THR A 336 3.08 -27.84 -25.89
CA THR A 336 1.87 -28.26 -26.60
C THR A 336 1.42 -27.27 -27.67
N ASP A 337 1.89 -26.02 -27.62
CA ASP A 337 1.55 -24.96 -28.56
C ASP A 337 2.48 -24.92 -29.79
N LEU A 338 3.52 -25.76 -29.81
CA LEU A 338 4.61 -25.71 -30.80
C LEU A 338 4.59 -26.90 -31.75
N ASN A 339 4.99 -26.64 -33.00
CA ASN A 339 5.47 -27.64 -33.96
C ASN A 339 6.96 -27.91 -33.76
N ILE A 340 7.73 -26.84 -33.55
CA ILE A 340 9.20 -26.87 -33.37
C ILE A 340 9.55 -25.99 -32.19
N ASN A 341 10.48 -26.46 -31.35
CA ASN A 341 10.90 -25.71 -30.18
C ASN A 341 11.59 -24.39 -30.59
N THR A 342 11.04 -23.26 -30.14
CA THR A 342 11.59 -21.92 -30.36
C THR A 342 12.83 -21.66 -29.50
N HIS A 343 12.91 -22.25 -28.31
CA HIS A 343 13.93 -21.97 -27.30
C HIS A 343 15.15 -22.90 -27.43
N THR A 344 15.73 -22.93 -28.64
CA THR A 344 17.01 -23.62 -28.89
C THR A 344 18.18 -22.65 -28.81
N LYS A 345 19.39 -23.18 -28.58
CA LYS A 345 20.62 -22.37 -28.59
C LYS A 345 20.78 -21.65 -29.93
N ASP A 346 20.56 -22.34 -31.04
CA ASP A 346 20.68 -21.75 -32.38
C ASP A 346 19.70 -20.59 -32.60
N ASN A 347 18.42 -20.80 -32.28
CA ASN A 347 17.40 -19.75 -32.38
C ASN A 347 17.72 -18.57 -31.45
N PHE A 348 18.20 -18.82 -30.24
CA PHE A 348 18.63 -17.72 -29.37
C PHE A 348 19.74 -16.89 -30.01
N TYR A 349 20.80 -17.49 -30.54
CA TYR A 349 21.91 -16.74 -31.13
C TYR A 349 21.51 -16.01 -32.42
N ASN A 350 20.73 -16.66 -33.28
CA ASN A 350 20.46 -16.22 -34.64
C ASN A 350 19.13 -15.46 -34.83
N LYS A 351 18.14 -15.71 -33.96
CA LYS A 351 16.77 -15.17 -34.09
C LYS A 351 16.40 -14.19 -32.98
N SER A 352 17.03 -14.24 -31.80
CA SER A 352 16.81 -13.20 -30.78
C SER A 352 17.55 -11.89 -31.13
N GLY A 353 17.06 -10.76 -30.65
CA GLY A 353 17.61 -9.44 -30.89
C GLY A 353 16.80 -8.63 -31.90
N LYS A 354 17.47 -7.77 -32.67
CA LYS A 354 16.83 -6.75 -33.49
C LYS A 354 16.30 -7.31 -34.82
N TRP A 355 15.04 -7.00 -35.12
CA TRP A 355 14.38 -7.27 -36.39
C TRP A 355 13.97 -5.94 -37.03
N ASN A 356 14.50 -5.66 -38.22
CA ASN A 356 14.15 -4.45 -38.98
C ASN A 356 12.90 -4.70 -39.83
N ILE A 357 12.21 -3.63 -40.25
CA ILE A 357 10.99 -3.70 -41.04
C ILE A 357 11.10 -4.60 -42.29
N ASN A 358 12.25 -4.57 -42.97
CA ASN A 358 12.50 -5.39 -44.16
C ASN A 358 12.63 -6.90 -43.85
N SER A 359 12.80 -7.28 -42.59
CA SER A 359 12.92 -8.68 -42.11
C SER A 359 11.67 -9.16 -41.37
N TRP A 360 10.58 -8.38 -41.34
CA TRP A 360 9.37 -8.80 -40.64
C TRP A 360 8.70 -10.02 -41.28
N GLN A 361 8.77 -10.16 -42.60
CA GLN A 361 8.28 -11.36 -43.27
C GLN A 361 9.06 -12.62 -42.85
N ASP A 362 10.38 -12.51 -42.67
CA ASP A 362 11.21 -13.61 -42.17
C ASP A 362 10.87 -13.97 -40.72
N PHE A 363 10.55 -12.96 -39.90
CA PHE A 363 10.06 -13.18 -38.54
C PHE A 363 8.73 -13.92 -38.54
N GLU A 364 7.79 -13.47 -39.38
CA GLU A 364 6.49 -14.12 -39.50
C GLU A 364 6.61 -15.58 -39.95
N PHE A 365 7.46 -15.85 -40.95
CA PHE A 365 7.76 -17.21 -41.39
C PHE A 365 8.35 -18.06 -40.26
N PHE A 366 9.32 -17.52 -39.52
CA PHE A 366 9.90 -18.19 -38.36
C PHE A 366 8.83 -18.56 -37.32
N MET A 367 7.93 -17.63 -36.98
CA MET A 367 6.87 -17.88 -36.02
C MET A 367 5.84 -18.89 -36.54
N ASP A 368 5.46 -18.82 -37.82
CA ASP A 368 4.51 -19.74 -38.45
C ASP A 368 5.05 -21.17 -38.55
N GLU A 369 6.35 -21.32 -38.77
CA GLU A 369 7.01 -22.62 -38.77
C GLU A 369 7.00 -23.26 -37.36
N HIS A 370 7.22 -22.46 -36.32
CA HIS A 370 7.39 -22.96 -34.96
C HIS A 370 6.08 -23.15 -34.20
N PHE A 371 5.08 -22.30 -34.41
CA PHE A 371 3.80 -22.39 -33.70
C PHE A 371 2.78 -23.22 -34.46
N LYS A 372 1.95 -23.94 -33.69
CA LYS A 372 0.76 -24.57 -34.23
C LYS A 372 -0.24 -23.53 -34.73
N PRO A 373 -0.91 -23.75 -35.88
CA PRO A 373 -1.92 -22.82 -36.39
C PRO A 373 -3.02 -22.50 -35.36
N GLU A 374 -3.40 -23.47 -34.52
CA GLU A 374 -4.43 -23.34 -33.49
C GLU A 374 -4.04 -22.39 -32.35
N TYR A 375 -2.74 -22.21 -32.10
CA TYR A 375 -2.28 -21.27 -31.07
C TYR A 375 -2.50 -19.80 -31.49
N ASN A 376 -2.54 -19.54 -32.80
CA ASN A 376 -2.73 -18.20 -33.39
C ASN A 376 -1.87 -17.11 -32.72
N TRP A 377 -0.54 -17.24 -32.86
CA TRP A 377 0.41 -16.36 -32.19
C TRP A 377 0.20 -14.87 -32.53
N ARG A 378 -0.25 -14.56 -33.76
CA ARG A 378 -0.51 -13.18 -34.21
C ARG A 378 -1.61 -12.50 -33.40
N GLU A 379 -2.69 -13.22 -33.10
CA GLU A 379 -3.79 -12.70 -32.28
C GLU A 379 -3.34 -12.53 -30.83
N LYS A 380 -2.69 -13.56 -30.26
CA LYS A 380 -2.24 -13.55 -28.86
C LYS A 380 -1.26 -12.43 -28.55
N CYS A 381 -0.32 -12.14 -29.45
CA CYS A 381 0.59 -10.99 -29.28
C CYS A 381 0.04 -9.70 -29.89
N ARG A 382 -1.18 -9.70 -30.46
CA ARG A 382 -1.77 -8.54 -31.16
C ARG A 382 -0.81 -7.92 -32.17
N TRP A 383 -0.20 -8.78 -33.00
CA TRP A 383 0.86 -8.44 -33.95
C TRP A 383 0.53 -7.22 -34.82
N ASN A 384 -0.69 -7.19 -35.37
CA ASN A 384 -1.13 -6.11 -36.24
C ASN A 384 -1.19 -4.76 -35.50
N ASP A 385 -1.67 -4.74 -34.26
CA ASP A 385 -1.87 -3.51 -33.49
C ASP A 385 -0.55 -2.91 -33.01
N PHE A 386 0.40 -3.77 -32.63
CA PHE A 386 1.65 -3.31 -31.99
C PHE A 386 2.83 -3.19 -32.95
N ILE A 387 2.80 -3.89 -34.09
CA ILE A 387 3.91 -3.92 -35.05
C ILE A 387 3.49 -3.38 -36.42
N ILE A 388 2.56 -4.07 -37.12
CA ILE A 388 2.26 -3.78 -38.53
C ILE A 388 1.61 -2.41 -38.75
N ASN A 389 0.56 -2.08 -38.00
CA ASN A 389 -0.20 -0.85 -38.18
C ASN A 389 0.41 0.32 -37.40
N THR A 390 1.73 0.46 -37.46
CA THR A 390 2.48 1.45 -36.69
C THR A 390 3.66 2.01 -37.46
N ASP A 391 4.16 3.18 -37.06
CA ASP A 391 5.32 3.83 -37.71
C ASP A 391 6.68 3.24 -37.27
N ARG A 392 6.70 2.02 -36.72
CA ARG A 392 7.92 1.39 -36.22
C ARG A 392 8.76 0.85 -37.37
N THR A 393 10.06 1.06 -37.29
CA THR A 393 11.03 0.57 -38.29
C THR A 393 11.79 -0.67 -37.82
N TYR A 394 11.68 -1.02 -36.54
CA TYR A 394 12.28 -2.22 -35.96
C TYR A 394 11.61 -2.60 -34.64
N PHE A 395 11.82 -3.84 -34.21
CA PHE A 395 11.61 -4.26 -32.83
C PHE A 395 12.79 -5.13 -32.37
N THR A 396 12.80 -5.49 -31.10
CA THR A 396 13.74 -6.45 -30.52
C THR A 396 12.97 -7.59 -29.88
N MET A 397 13.46 -8.81 -30.04
CA MET A 397 12.89 -10.02 -29.44
C MET A 397 13.87 -10.62 -28.42
N SER A 398 13.38 -11.04 -27.27
CA SER A 398 14.06 -11.98 -26.37
C SER A 398 13.31 -13.31 -26.31
N LEU A 399 14.09 -14.39 -26.21
CA LEU A 399 13.61 -15.73 -25.90
C LEU A 399 13.97 -16.00 -24.43
N GLY A 400 12.96 -16.16 -23.59
CA GLY A 400 13.10 -16.28 -22.15
C GLY A 400 12.04 -17.22 -21.58
N PHE A 401 11.82 -17.12 -20.28
CA PHE A 401 10.92 -18.00 -19.57
C PHE A 401 10.08 -17.19 -18.60
N GLU A 402 8.90 -17.69 -18.30
CA GLU A 402 8.12 -17.29 -17.13
C GLU A 402 8.12 -18.49 -16.19
N VAL A 403 8.65 -18.29 -14.99
CA VAL A 403 8.76 -19.34 -13.98
C VAL A 403 7.98 -18.89 -12.75
N CYS A 404 7.05 -19.71 -12.29
CA CYS A 404 6.21 -19.42 -11.13
C CYS A 404 6.26 -20.56 -10.11
N ALA A 405 6.59 -20.24 -8.86
CA ALA A 405 6.41 -21.17 -7.74
C ALA A 405 5.09 -20.86 -7.03
N LEU A 406 4.20 -21.86 -6.95
CA LEU A 406 2.89 -21.72 -6.31
C LEU A 406 2.96 -22.15 -4.85
N ILE A 407 2.85 -21.19 -3.94
CA ILE A 407 2.92 -21.42 -2.49
C ILE A 407 1.52 -21.25 -1.89
N PRO A 408 0.97 -22.24 -1.17
CA PRO A 408 -0.36 -22.13 -0.57
C PRO A 408 -0.45 -20.90 0.35
N TYR A 409 -1.50 -20.09 0.15
CA TYR A 409 -1.74 -18.89 0.96
C TYR A 409 -1.84 -19.21 2.46
N LYS A 410 -2.35 -20.40 2.79
CA LYS A 410 -2.44 -20.90 4.16
C LYS A 410 -1.09 -20.94 4.87
N GLU A 411 0.01 -21.22 4.17
CA GLU A 411 1.34 -21.24 4.81
C GLU A 411 1.76 -19.83 5.26
N PHE A 412 1.39 -18.80 4.50
CA PHE A 412 1.58 -17.40 4.91
C PHE A 412 0.71 -17.05 6.11
N CYS A 413 -0.55 -17.49 6.14
CA CYS A 413 -1.42 -17.33 7.31
C CYS A 413 -0.86 -18.03 8.57
N ASP A 414 -0.27 -19.22 8.40
CA ASP A 414 0.21 -20.02 9.53
C ASP A 414 1.40 -19.35 10.21
N ILE A 415 2.29 -18.71 9.44
CA ILE A 415 3.47 -17.99 9.96
C ILE A 415 3.18 -16.55 10.35
N ASP A 416 2.15 -15.91 9.77
CA ASP A 416 1.83 -14.49 9.94
C ASP A 416 0.59 -14.25 10.80
N ARG A 417 0.75 -14.32 12.13
CA ARG A 417 -0.38 -14.32 13.07
C ARG A 417 -0.57 -13.01 13.84
N LYS A 418 0.48 -12.21 13.95
CA LYS A 418 0.50 -10.89 14.61
C LYS A 418 1.39 -9.92 13.81
N GLU A 419 1.29 -8.63 14.11
CA GLU A 419 1.93 -7.56 13.34
C GLU A 419 3.43 -7.81 13.08
N ASP A 420 4.18 -8.19 14.12
CA ASP A 420 5.63 -8.44 14.05
C ASP A 420 6.02 -9.73 13.31
N ASP A 421 5.08 -10.63 13.04
CA ASP A 421 5.38 -11.88 12.31
C ASP A 421 5.69 -11.63 10.83
N VAL A 422 5.57 -10.39 10.34
CA VAL A 422 5.94 -10.00 8.97
C VAL A 422 7.39 -10.37 8.64
N ILE A 423 8.27 -10.40 9.64
CA ILE A 423 9.67 -10.82 9.47
C ILE A 423 9.77 -12.29 9.07
N LYS A 424 8.91 -13.17 9.62
CA LYS A 424 8.87 -14.59 9.22
C LYS A 424 8.41 -14.74 7.78
N VAL A 425 7.48 -13.90 7.34
CA VAL A 425 7.05 -13.86 5.94
C VAL A 425 8.20 -13.40 5.04
N ALA A 426 8.92 -12.36 5.43
CA ALA A 426 10.09 -11.89 4.70
C ALA A 426 11.16 -12.98 4.58
N ASP A 427 11.48 -13.69 5.67
CA ASP A 427 12.42 -14.81 5.67
C ASP A 427 11.97 -15.94 4.71
N LYS A 428 10.66 -16.26 4.70
CA LYS A 428 10.10 -17.23 3.74
C LYS A 428 10.28 -16.78 2.30
N ILE A 429 10.07 -15.49 2.01
CA ILE A 429 10.28 -14.92 0.67
C ILE A 429 11.75 -14.99 0.27
N ASP A 430 12.68 -14.63 1.16
CA ASP A 430 14.13 -14.75 0.89
C ASP A 430 14.51 -16.20 0.51
N HIS A 431 13.95 -17.20 1.19
CA HIS A 431 14.17 -18.61 0.85
C HIS A 431 13.57 -19.01 -0.50
N ILE A 432 12.40 -18.46 -0.89
CA ILE A 432 11.82 -18.66 -2.23
C ILE A 432 12.75 -18.08 -3.30
N VAL A 433 13.26 -16.85 -3.09
CA VAL A 433 14.20 -16.20 -4.01
C VAL A 433 15.50 -17.02 -4.14
N ALA A 434 16.04 -17.51 -3.03
CA ALA A 434 17.22 -18.36 -3.01
C ALA A 434 17.00 -19.69 -3.76
N ALA A 435 15.80 -20.27 -3.66
CA ALA A 435 15.45 -21.50 -4.37
C ALA A 435 15.45 -21.28 -5.90
N PHE A 436 14.84 -20.20 -6.39
CA PHE A 436 14.92 -19.84 -7.82
C PHE A 436 16.36 -19.66 -8.28
N LYS A 437 17.17 -18.97 -7.45
CA LYS A 437 18.59 -18.74 -7.76
C LYS A 437 19.34 -20.05 -7.96
N LYS A 438 19.11 -21.02 -7.07
CA LYS A 438 19.77 -22.33 -7.09
C LYS A 438 19.29 -23.21 -8.25
N MET A 439 18.02 -23.12 -8.63
CA MET A 439 17.43 -23.95 -9.67
C MET A 439 18.01 -23.69 -11.07
N ILE A 440 18.29 -22.42 -11.39
CA ILE A 440 18.71 -21.99 -12.73
C ILE A 440 20.25 -21.91 -12.88
N ILE A 441 21.01 -21.96 -11.76
CA ILE A 441 22.48 -21.88 -11.76
C ILE A 441 23.12 -23.25 -11.83
#